data_AF-A0A2W1JZ78-F1
#
_entry.id   AF-A0A2W1JZ78-F1
#
_cell.length_a   1.000
_cell.length_b   1.000
_cell.length_c   1.000
_cell.angle_alpha   90.00
_cell.angle_beta   90.00
_cell.angle_gamma   90.00
#
_symmetry.space_group_name_H-M   'P 1'
#
loop_
_entity.id
_entity.type
_entity.pdbx_description
1 polymer ?
#
loop_
_entity_poly.entity_id
_entity_poly.type
_entity_poly.pdbx_seq_one_letter_code
_entity_poly.pdbx_strand_id
1 'polypeptide(L)'
;MVIHPYKYEEMWVFDDQKVGLVQEPFVAGVDTIIDQMVVDLPHAETGFSLLFSAGPFPGFQAKFDRRREEYGGNWHHISALDKDG
;
A
#
# COMPACT_ATOMS: atom_id res chain seq x y z
N MET A 1 -1.64 -1.03 -11.73
CA MET A 1 -2.28 0.19 -11.18
C MET A 1 -1.22 0.97 -10.45
N VAL A 2 -1.14 2.29 -10.65
CA VAL A 2 -0.21 3.15 -9.90
C VAL A 2 -1.05 4.10 -9.06
N ILE A 3 -0.71 4.24 -7.79
CA ILE A 3 -1.23 5.27 -6.89
C ILE A 3 -0.08 6.07 -6.31
N HIS A 4 -0.41 7.23 -5.74
CA HIS A 4 0.57 8.16 -5.18
C HIS A 4 0.29 8.41 -3.70
N PRO A 5 0.72 7.51 -2.81
CA PRO A 5 0.51 7.70 -1.39
C PRO A 5 1.33 8.86 -0.86
N TYR A 6 0.81 9.55 0.14
CA TYR A 6 1.49 10.58 0.94
C TYR A 6 0.99 10.54 2.38
N LYS A 7 1.70 11.20 3.29
CA LYS A 7 1.31 11.26 4.70
C LYS A 7 0.47 12.52 4.94
N TYR A 8 -0.74 12.34 5.45
CA TYR A 8 -1.66 13.41 5.83
C TYR A 8 -2.19 13.13 7.24
N GLU A 9 -2.04 14.08 8.15
CA GLU A 9 -2.42 13.91 9.57
C GLU A 9 -1.89 12.58 10.18
N GLU A 10 -0.60 12.30 9.94
CA GLU A 10 0.10 11.07 10.35
C GLU A 10 -0.41 9.75 9.74
N MET A 11 -1.38 9.80 8.83
CA MET A 11 -1.91 8.64 8.13
C MET A 11 -1.39 8.57 6.69
N TRP A 12 -1.12 7.36 6.21
CA TRP A 12 -0.91 7.14 4.79
C TRP A 12 -2.24 7.22 4.06
N VAL A 13 -2.32 8.10 3.08
CA VAL A 13 -3.52 8.31 2.25
C VAL A 13 -3.14 8.33 0.77
N PHE A 14 -4.12 8.17 -0.11
CA PHE A 14 -3.96 8.38 -1.54
C PHE A 14 -5.20 9.01 -2.17
N ASP A 15 -5.01 9.64 -3.32
CA ASP A 15 -6.09 10.19 -4.14
C ASP A 15 -6.26 9.35 -5.41
N ASP A 16 -7.50 9.17 -5.87
CA ASP A 16 -7.79 8.65 -7.21
C ASP A 16 -8.99 9.39 -7.82
N GLN A 17 -8.68 10.37 -8.68
CA GLN A 17 -9.66 11.19 -9.36
C GLN A 17 -10.61 10.40 -10.26
N LYS A 18 -10.22 9.22 -10.76
CA LYS A 18 -11.06 8.41 -11.66
C LYS A 18 -12.26 7.82 -10.93
N VAL A 19 -12.10 7.55 -9.63
CA VAL A 19 -13.15 7.00 -8.76
C VAL A 19 -13.60 8.00 -7.69
N GLY A 20 -13.05 9.22 -7.69
CA GLY A 20 -13.44 10.29 -6.78
C GLY A 20 -12.92 10.14 -5.35
N LEU A 21 -11.84 9.38 -5.17
CA LEU A 21 -11.19 9.22 -3.85
C LEU A 21 -10.28 10.41 -3.57
N VAL A 22 -10.43 10.99 -2.38
CA VAL A 22 -9.62 12.09 -1.85
C VAL A 22 -9.23 11.73 -0.43
N GLN A 23 -7.92 11.70 -0.17
CA GLN A 23 -7.31 11.35 1.12
C GLN A 23 -7.81 10.01 1.66
N GLU A 24 -8.03 9.03 0.77
CA GLU A 24 -8.48 7.70 1.18
C GLU A 24 -7.38 7.02 2.00
N PRO A 25 -7.65 6.64 3.27
CA PRO A 25 -6.64 6.07 4.13
C PRO A 25 -6.35 4.61 3.79
N PHE A 26 -5.09 4.19 3.96
CA PHE A 26 -4.78 2.77 4.04
C PHE A 26 -5.22 2.22 5.39
N VAL A 27 -6.00 1.14 5.37
CA VAL A 27 -6.53 0.48 6.56
C VAL A 27 -6.04 -0.97 6.65
N ALA A 28 -6.38 -1.65 7.75
CA ALA A 28 -6.03 -3.06 7.96
C ALA A 28 -4.52 -3.35 7.87
N GLY A 29 -3.69 -2.55 8.55
CA GLY A 29 -2.25 -2.81 8.66
C GLY A 29 -1.42 -2.49 7.41
N VAL A 30 -2.05 -2.11 6.30
CA VAL A 30 -1.35 -1.66 5.09
C VAL A 30 -0.55 -0.38 5.34
N ASP A 31 -1.01 0.48 6.23
CA ASP A 31 -0.27 1.65 6.73
C ASP A 31 1.07 1.26 7.36
N THR A 32 1.06 0.25 8.24
CA THR A 32 2.26 -0.28 8.91
C THR A 32 3.22 -0.95 7.94
N ILE A 33 2.69 -1.56 6.87
CA ILE A 33 3.48 -2.12 5.79
C ILE A 33 4.17 -1.00 5.01
N ILE A 34 3.44 0.06 4.67
CA ILE A 34 3.98 1.19 3.92
C ILE A 34 5.13 1.82 4.69
N ASP A 35 4.98 2.06 6.01
CA ASP A 35 6.06 2.57 6.85
C ASP A 35 7.36 1.76 6.72
N GLN A 36 7.27 0.42 6.64
CA GLN A 36 8.44 -0.44 6.47
C GLN A 36 8.98 -0.42 5.04
N MET A 37 8.11 -0.34 4.03
CA MET A 37 8.52 -0.31 2.62
C MET A 37 9.26 0.96 2.24
N VAL A 38 8.96 2.08 2.91
CA VAL A 38 9.50 3.40 2.57
C VAL A 38 10.65 3.84 3.46
N VAL A 39 11.13 2.99 4.38
CA VAL A 39 12.18 3.34 5.35
C VAL A 39 13.46 3.88 4.71
N ASP A 40 13.81 3.39 3.52
CA ASP A 40 15.00 3.79 2.76
C ASP A 40 14.70 4.86 1.69
N LEU A 41 13.44 5.31 1.58
CA LEU A 41 13.02 6.35 0.64
C LEU A 41 13.07 7.72 1.33
N PRO A 42 13.95 8.63 0.89
CA PRO A 42 13.99 9.98 1.46
C PRO A 42 12.70 10.72 1.12
N HIS A 43 12.13 11.40 2.12
CA HIS A 43 10.93 12.24 1.99
C HIS A 43 9.67 11.50 1.53
N ALA A 44 9.56 10.19 1.79
CA ALA A 44 8.40 9.40 1.40
C ALA A 44 7.07 9.95 1.94
N GLU A 45 7.10 10.64 3.08
CA GLU A 45 5.95 11.32 3.67
C GLU A 45 5.34 12.38 2.75
N THR A 46 6.16 13.01 1.89
CA THR A 46 5.70 14.01 0.92
C THR A 46 5.09 13.41 -0.34
N GLY A 47 5.30 12.11 -0.54
CA GLY A 47 4.71 11.35 -1.63
C GLY A 47 5.69 10.38 -2.28
N PHE A 48 5.17 9.25 -2.76
CA PHE A 48 5.92 8.31 -3.60
C PHE A 48 4.99 7.62 -4.61
N SER A 49 5.56 6.82 -5.53
CA SER A 49 4.76 6.03 -6.47
C SER A 49 4.71 4.58 -6.03
N LEU A 50 3.50 4.06 -5.83
CA LEU A 50 3.25 2.66 -5.50
C LEU A 50 2.62 1.95 -6.70
N LEU A 51 3.36 1.00 -7.28
CA LEU A 51 2.93 0.22 -8.43
C LEU A 51 2.41 -1.16 -7.99
N PHE A 52 1.11 -1.38 -8.25
CA PHE A 52 0.47 -2.68 -8.11
C PHE A 52 0.42 -3.41 -9.45
N SER A 53 0.78 -4.69 -9.43
CA SER A 53 0.66 -5.62 -10.55
C SER A 53 -0.02 -6.90 -10.09
N ALA A 54 -0.87 -7.47 -10.95
CA ALA A 54 -1.53 -8.75 -10.69
C ALA A 54 -0.56 -9.94 -10.66
N GLY A 55 0.64 -9.78 -11.24
CA GLY A 55 1.71 -10.77 -11.20
C GLY A 55 3.06 -10.14 -10.83
N PRO A 56 4.03 -10.95 -10.39
CA PRO A 56 5.38 -10.47 -10.12
C PRO A 56 6.02 -9.90 -11.39
N PHE A 57 6.85 -8.87 -11.23
CA PHE A 57 7.60 -8.24 -12.32
C PHE A 57 9.03 -7.92 -11.87
N PRO A 58 10.05 -7.95 -12.74
CA PRO A 58 11.43 -7.69 -12.33
C PRO A 58 11.57 -6.38 -11.55
N GLY A 59 12.16 -6.47 -10.35
CA GLY A 59 12.36 -5.31 -9.48
C GLY A 59 11.21 -5.00 -8.50
N PHE A 60 10.21 -5.87 -8.37
CA PHE A 60 9.18 -5.73 -7.32
C PHE A 60 9.81 -5.84 -5.92
N GLN A 61 9.38 -4.99 -4.98
CA GLN A 61 9.90 -4.94 -3.61
C GLN A 61 9.14 -5.87 -2.64
N ALA A 62 7.83 -6.01 -2.84
CA ALA A 62 6.97 -6.80 -1.98
C ALA A 62 5.94 -7.57 -2.82
N LYS A 63 5.63 -8.80 -2.37
CA LYS A 63 4.53 -9.60 -2.90
C LYS A 63 3.44 -9.68 -1.84
N PHE A 64 2.24 -9.30 -2.23
CA PHE A 64 1.04 -9.38 -1.40
C PHE A 64 0.24 -10.63 -1.83
N ASP A 65 0.27 -11.67 -1.01
CA ASP A 65 -0.50 -12.89 -1.18
C ASP A 65 -1.90 -12.71 -0.56
N ARG A 66 -2.94 -12.70 -1.40
CA ARG A 66 -4.33 -12.62 -0.93
C ARG A 66 -4.69 -13.88 -0.16
N ARG A 67 -4.88 -13.82 1.17
CA ARG A 67 -5.11 -15.02 1.99
C ARG A 67 -6.56 -15.34 2.34
N ARG A 68 -7.52 -14.42 2.24
CA ARG A 68 -8.97 -14.71 2.25
C ARG A 68 -9.81 -13.47 1.96
N GLU A 69 -11.07 -13.68 1.59
CA GLU A 69 -12.10 -12.66 1.48
C GLU A 69 -12.97 -12.78 2.73
N GLU A 70 -12.95 -11.79 3.63
CA GLU A 70 -13.86 -11.70 4.76
C GLU A 70 -14.54 -10.33 4.69
N TYR A 71 -15.88 -10.32 4.74
CA TYR A 71 -16.73 -9.13 4.72
C TYR A 71 -16.59 -8.18 3.51
N GLY A 72 -16.15 -8.69 2.34
CA GLY A 72 -16.06 -7.89 1.10
C GLY A 72 -14.81 -7.03 0.97
N GLY A 73 -13.84 -7.17 1.89
CA GLY A 73 -12.50 -6.59 1.80
C GLY A 73 -11.46 -7.56 1.22
N ASN A 74 -10.39 -7.01 0.64
CA ASN A 74 -9.24 -7.79 0.18
C ASN A 74 -8.16 -7.79 1.28
N TRP A 75 -7.88 -8.96 1.86
CA TRP A 75 -6.80 -9.16 2.83
C TRP A 75 -5.51 -9.57 2.11
N HIS A 76 -4.37 -9.01 2.52
CA HIS A 76 -3.10 -9.15 1.81
C HIS A 76 -1.94 -9.52 2.77
N HIS A 77 -1.51 -10.77 2.73
CA HIS A 77 -0.34 -11.25 3.46
C HIS A 77 0.96 -10.92 2.71
N ILE A 78 1.96 -10.33 3.36
CA ILE A 78 3.25 -10.06 2.72
C ILE A 78 4.29 -11.09 3.14
N SER A 79 4.60 -12.01 2.24
CA SER A 79 5.54 -13.10 2.50
C SER A 79 7.00 -12.65 2.69
N ALA A 80 7.34 -11.39 2.35
CA ALA A 80 8.67 -10.82 2.62
C ALA A 80 8.88 -10.36 4.08
N LEU A 81 7.80 -10.20 4.85
CA LEU A 81 7.83 -9.56 6.18
C LEU A 81 7.22 -10.41 7.31
N ASP A 82 6.68 -11.60 7.00
CA ASP A 82 5.92 -12.46 7.92
C ASP A 82 4.89 -11.66 8.76
N LYS A 83 4.09 -10.84 8.07
CA LYS A 83 3.04 -10.00 8.68
C LYS A 83 1.73 -10.10 7.89
N ASP A 84 0.63 -10.16 8.63
CA ASP A 84 -0.74 -10.12 8.12
C ASP A 84 -1.31 -8.69 8.18
N GLY A 85 -2.05 -8.30 7.15
CA GLY A 85 -2.79 -7.04 7.01
C GLY A 85 -3.97 -7.21 6.05
#